data_AF-A0A7V3SE21-F1
#
_entry.id   AF-A0A7V3SE21-F1
#
_cell.length_a   1.000
_cell.length_b   1.000
_cell.length_c   1.000
_cell.angle_alpha   90.00
_cell.angle_beta   90.00
_cell.angle_gamma   90.00
#
_symmetry.space_group_name_H-M   'P 1'
#
loop_
_entity.id
_entity.type
_entity.pdbx_description
1 polymer ?
#
loop_
_entity_poly.entity_id
_entity_poly.type
_entity_poly.pdbx_seq_one_letter_code
_entity_poly.pdbx_strand_id
1 'polypeptide(L)'
;MIGTDTRRGSLRWNPDHPVSPHMLGSLLDEIGIGLDGVPGSSEARKATERYCTEALIQAAGAGIYLRIGHLETIARSFYDGYLACWPRKEPVG
;
A
#
# COMPACT_ATOMS: atom_id res chain seq x y z
N MET A 1 -20.38 -16.60 29.36
CA MET A 1 -20.25 -16.49 27.89
C MET A 1 -19.27 -15.37 27.59
N ILE A 2 -18.02 -15.71 27.29
CA ILE A 2 -16.99 -14.73 26.90
C ILE A 2 -17.20 -14.48 25.40
N GLY A 3 -17.80 -13.35 25.07
CA GLY A 3 -17.92 -12.91 23.68
C GLY A 3 -16.53 -12.56 23.17
N THR A 4 -16.05 -13.33 22.19
CA THR A 4 -14.89 -12.97 21.38
C THR A 4 -15.25 -11.70 20.59
N ASP A 5 -14.82 -10.55 21.11
CA ASP A 5 -14.94 -9.27 20.42
C ASP A 5 -13.92 -9.23 19.28
N THR A 6 -14.27 -9.86 18.15
CA THR A 6 -13.51 -9.82 16.91
C THR A 6 -13.81 -8.53 16.14
N ARG A 7 -13.89 -7.39 16.84
CA ARG A 7 -13.77 -6.09 16.17
C ARG A 7 -12.31 -5.95 15.76
N ARG A 8 -12.03 -6.32 14.50
CA ARG A 8 -10.92 -5.72 13.73
C ARG A 8 -11.02 -4.23 13.96
N GLY A 9 -10.21 -3.69 14.87
CA GLY A 9 -10.18 -2.27 15.14
C GLY A 9 -9.84 -1.59 13.83
N SER A 10 -10.80 -0.88 13.25
CA SER A 10 -10.49 0.12 12.24
C SER A 10 -9.43 1.00 12.88
N LEU A 11 -8.19 0.97 12.38
CA LEU A 11 -7.23 2.01 12.71
C LEU A 11 -7.96 3.33 12.46
N ARG A 12 -8.15 4.14 13.50
CA ARG A 12 -8.62 5.51 13.25
C ARG A 12 -7.53 6.13 12.39
N TRP A 13 -7.87 6.42 11.14
CA TRP A 13 -6.93 6.98 10.18
C TRP A 13 -6.19 8.16 10.81
N ASN A 14 -4.88 8.01 10.97
CA ASN A 14 -4.01 9.01 11.56
C ASN A 14 -2.71 9.06 10.76
N PRO A 15 -2.50 10.11 9.94
CA PRO A 15 -1.34 10.20 9.06
C PRO A 15 0.00 10.20 9.82
N ASP A 16 -0.01 10.55 11.11
CA ASP A 16 1.18 10.57 11.96
C ASP A 16 1.53 9.23 12.60
N HIS A 17 0.65 8.23 12.51
CA HIS A 17 0.90 6.92 13.11
C HIS A 17 2.09 6.24 12.41
N PRO A 18 3.10 5.75 13.15
CA PRO A 18 4.18 4.96 12.55
C PRO A 18 3.63 3.66 11.93
N VAL A 19 4.17 3.28 10.78
CA VAL A 19 3.81 2.07 10.05
C VAL A 19 4.86 0.99 10.30
N SER A 20 4.40 -0.21 10.60
CA SER A 20 5.24 -1.41 10.62
C SER A 20 4.98 -2.27 9.37
N PRO A 21 5.93 -3.13 8.96
CA PRO A 21 5.75 -3.94 7.75
C PRO A 21 4.49 -4.80 7.73
N HIS A 22 4.05 -5.32 8.88
CA HIS A 22 2.85 -6.16 8.95
C HIS A 22 1.54 -5.39 8.71
N MET A 23 1.56 -4.06 8.86
CA MET A 23 0.40 -3.20 8.59
C MET A 23 0.26 -2.86 7.11
N LEU A 24 1.31 -3.07 6.31
CA LEU A 24 1.39 -2.55 4.94
C LEU A 24 0.25 -3.07 4.05
N GLY A 25 -0.04 -4.37 4.11
CA GLY A 25 -1.13 -4.98 3.33
C GLY A 25 -2.47 -4.29 3.60
N SER A 26 -2.86 -4.22 4.87
CA SER A 26 -4.11 -3.58 5.30
C SER A 26 -4.15 -2.08 5.02
N LEU A 27 -3.04 -1.37 5.21
CA LEU A 27 -2.94 0.05 4.90
C LEU A 27 -3.23 0.31 3.42
N LEU A 28 -2.60 -0.48 2.54
CA LEU A 28 -2.77 -0.34 1.09
C LEU A 28 -4.19 -0.69 0.65
N ASP A 29 -4.86 -1.64 1.30
CA ASP A 29 -6.29 -1.91 1.07
C ASP A 29 -7.17 -0.74 1.52
N GLU A 30 -6.87 -0.14 2.69
CA GLU A 30 -7.62 0.98 3.26
C GLU A 30 -7.56 2.24 2.38
N ILE A 31 -6.41 2.50 1.73
CA ILE A 31 -6.26 3.61 0.77
C ILE A 31 -6.67 3.24 -0.67
N GLY A 32 -7.16 2.02 -0.89
CA GLY A 32 -7.74 1.59 -2.18
C GLY A 32 -6.72 1.20 -3.27
N ILE A 33 -5.46 0.98 -2.93
CA ILE A 33 -4.44 0.59 -3.93
C ILE A 33 -4.74 -0.81 -4.45
N GLY A 34 -4.87 -0.96 -5.77
CA GLY A 34 -5.14 -2.24 -6.41
C GLY A 34 -6.59 -2.71 -6.39
N LEU A 35 -7.53 -1.87 -5.92
CA LEU A 35 -8.96 -2.20 -5.78
C LEU A 35 -9.85 -1.54 -6.84
N ASP A 36 -9.26 -0.83 -7.80
CA ASP A 36 -9.93 -0.08 -8.86
C ASP A 36 -10.39 -0.92 -10.06
N GLY A 37 -9.92 -2.17 -10.15
CA GLY A 37 -10.31 -3.10 -11.22
C GLY A 37 -9.75 -2.77 -12.61
N VAL A 38 -8.77 -1.87 -12.72
CA VAL A 38 -8.18 -1.51 -14.02
C VAL A 38 -7.18 -2.58 -14.50
N PRO A 39 -6.92 -2.70 -15.83
CA PRO A 39 -5.90 -3.60 -16.34
C PRO A 39 -4.51 -3.30 -15.73
N GLY A 40 -3.81 -4.34 -15.29
CA GLY A 40 -2.50 -4.21 -14.63
C GLY A 40 -2.57 -3.84 -13.15
N SER A 41 -3.77 -3.63 -12.58
CA SER A 41 -3.97 -3.27 -11.17
C SER A 41 -3.36 -4.28 -10.20
N SER A 42 -3.44 -5.58 -10.49
CA SER A 42 -2.86 -6.64 -9.65
C SER A 42 -1.33 -6.60 -9.62
N GLU A 43 -0.70 -6.42 -10.78
CA GLU A 43 0.75 -6.30 -10.90
C GLU A 43 1.25 -5.00 -10.30
N ALA A 44 0.56 -3.89 -10.56
CA ALA A 44 0.83 -2.59 -9.95
C ALA A 44 0.74 -2.65 -8.42
N ARG A 45 -0.28 -3.33 -7.88
CA ARG A 45 -0.42 -3.59 -6.44
C ARG A 45 0.80 -4.31 -5.86
N LYS A 46 1.21 -5.41 -6.49
CA LYS A 46 2.37 -6.22 -6.06
C LYS A 46 3.70 -5.45 -6.18
N ALA A 47 3.83 -4.60 -7.20
CA ALA A 47 5.00 -3.75 -7.37
C ALA A 47 5.04 -2.66 -6.29
N THR A 48 3.90 -2.02 -6.03
CA THR A 48 3.74 -0.99 -4.99
C THR A 48 4.02 -1.55 -3.60
N GLU A 49 3.50 -2.74 -3.28
CA GLU A 49 3.76 -3.38 -1.99
C GLU A 49 5.25 -3.69 -1.78
N ARG A 50 5.94 -4.18 -2.82
CA ARG A 50 7.39 -4.40 -2.77
C ARG A 50 8.16 -3.10 -2.56
N TYR A 51 7.82 -2.06 -3.33
CA TYR A 51 8.45 -0.75 -3.21
C TYR A 51 8.28 -0.14 -1.82
N CYS A 52 7.05 -0.16 -1.27
CA CYS A 52 6.76 0.32 0.08
C CYS A 52 7.47 -0.50 1.17
N THR A 53 7.61 -1.82 0.96
CA THR A 53 8.38 -2.69 1.88
C THR A 53 9.85 -2.29 1.90
N GLU A 54 10.47 -2.08 0.74
CA GLU A 54 11.85 -1.62 0.65
C GLU A 54 12.04 -0.24 1.29
N ALA A 55 11.11 0.69 1.06
CA ALA A 55 11.14 2.01 1.69
C ALA A 55 11.08 1.90 3.24
N LEU A 56 10.22 1.04 3.77
CA LEU A 56 10.15 0.77 5.22
C LEU A 56 11.46 0.20 5.77
N ILE A 57 12.07 -0.76 5.07
CA ILE A 57 13.34 -1.38 5.47
C ILE A 57 14.47 -0.34 5.47
N GLN A 58 14.58 0.46 4.39
CA GLN A 58 15.61 1.49 4.28
C GLN A 58 15.45 2.58 5.34
N ALA A 59 14.23 3.04 5.58
CA ALA A 59 13.95 4.02 6.63
C ALA A 59 14.33 3.48 8.01
N ALA A 60 13.96 2.24 8.33
CA ALA A 60 14.34 1.59 9.58
C ALA A 60 15.87 1.48 9.74
N GLY A 61 16.59 1.14 8.67
CA GLY A 61 18.06 1.12 8.66
C GLY A 61 18.71 2.49 8.91
N ALA A 62 18.01 3.58 8.59
CA ALA A 62 18.43 4.95 8.86
C ALA A 62 17.93 5.51 10.21
N GLY A 63 17.23 4.71 11.02
CA GLY A 63 16.61 5.17 12.27
C GLY A 63 15.38 6.08 12.07
N ILE A 64 14.76 6.03 10.88
CA ILE A 64 13.58 6.81 10.51
C ILE A 64 12.34 5.90 10.57
N TYR A 65 11.28 6.38 11.20
CA TYR A 65 9.98 5.70 11.19
C TYR A 65 9.07 6.35 10.17
N LEU A 66 8.69 5.60 9.12
CA LEU A 66 7.69 6.08 8.18
C LEU A 66 6.31 6.07 8.83
N ARG A 67 5.54 7.12 8.56
CA ARG A 67 4.18 7.32 9.06
C ARG A 67 3.17 6.98 7.97
N ILE A 68 1.91 6.76 8.37
CA ILE A 68 0.82 6.41 7.44
C ILE A 68 0.75 7.39 6.26
N GLY A 69 0.82 8.70 6.51
CA GLY A 69 0.75 9.70 5.44
C GLY A 69 1.92 9.64 4.45
N HIS A 70 3.11 9.25 4.90
CA HIS A 70 4.25 9.04 4.00
C HIS A 70 4.00 7.84 3.08
N LEU A 71 3.56 6.72 3.65
CA LEU A 71 3.29 5.49 2.91
C LEU A 71 2.12 5.67 1.94
N GLU A 72 1.07 6.40 2.32
CA GLU A 72 -0.01 6.73 1.41
C GLU A 72 0.50 7.50 0.20
N THR A 73 1.28 8.57 0.43
CA THR A 73 1.83 9.40 -0.65
C THR A 73 2.72 8.58 -1.59
N ILE A 74 3.61 7.77 -1.03
CA ILE A 74 4.51 6.90 -1.78
C ILE A 74 3.72 5.87 -2.59
N ALA A 75 2.78 5.18 -1.95
CA ALA A 75 2.02 4.11 -2.56
C ALA A 75 1.17 4.60 -3.72
N ARG A 76 0.41 5.71 -3.53
CA ARG A 76 -0.39 6.31 -4.60
C ARG A 76 0.47 6.74 -5.78
N SER A 77 1.54 7.49 -5.51
CA SER A 77 2.42 8.01 -6.57
C SER A 77 3.05 6.89 -7.40
N PHE A 78 3.55 5.84 -6.73
CA PHE A 78 4.16 4.71 -7.41
C PHE A 78 3.13 3.90 -8.19
N TYR A 79 1.97 3.62 -7.59
CA TYR A 79 0.90 2.85 -8.21
C TYR A 79 0.38 3.53 -9.48
N ASP A 80 0.05 4.82 -9.39
CA ASP A 80 -0.45 5.61 -10.51
C ASP A 80 0.60 5.71 -11.63
N GLY A 81 1.86 5.94 -11.27
CA GLY A 81 2.97 5.96 -12.23
C GLY A 81 3.20 4.59 -12.90
N TYR A 82 3.09 3.49 -12.14
CA TYR A 82 3.21 2.15 -12.68
C TYR A 82 2.11 1.86 -13.70
N LEU A 83 0.85 2.18 -13.38
CA LEU A 83 -0.27 2.02 -14.29
C LEU A 83 -0.15 2.91 -15.54
N ALA A 84 0.33 4.13 -15.39
CA ALA A 84 0.56 5.03 -16.52
C ALA A 84 1.59 4.48 -17.51
N CYS A 85 2.62 3.79 -16.99
CA CYS A 85 3.67 3.14 -17.78
C CYS A 85 3.37 1.68 -18.14
N TRP A 86 2.28 1.11 -17.62
CA TRP A 86 1.97 -0.30 -17.81
C TRP A 86 1.77 -0.57 -19.30
N PRO A 87 2.51 -1.52 -19.90
CA PRO A 87 2.39 -1.81 -21.31
C PRO A 87 0.97 -2.24 -21.59
N ARG A 88 0.21 -1.39 -22.28
CA ARG A 88 -1.07 -1.78 -22.85
C ARG A 88 -0.73 -2.86 -23.86
N LYS A 89 -1.13 -4.11 -23.58
CA LYS A 89 -1.22 -5.11 -24.63
C LYS A 89 -2.26 -4.59 -25.62
N GLU A 90 -1.81 -3.85 -26.62
CA GLU A 90 -2.66 -3.56 -27.77
C GLU A 90 -3.08 -4.92 -28.35
N PRO A 91 -4.37 -5.09 -28.71
CA PRO A 91 -4.75 -6.26 -29.48
C PRO A 91 -3.99 -6.18 -30.79
N VAL A 92 -3.07 -7.13 -31.02
CA VAL A 92 -2.46 -7.32 -32.33
C VAL A 92 -3.59 -7.76 -33.24
N GLY A 93 -4.08 -6.84 -34.06
CA GLY A 93 -5.05 -7.11 -35.12
C GLY A 93 -4.47 -7.96 -36.24
#